data_AF-S3LA65-F1
#
_entry.id   AF-S3LA65-F1
#
_cell.length_a   1.000
_cell.length_b   1.000
_cell.length_c   1.000
_cell.angle_alpha   90.00
_cell.angle_beta   90.00
_cell.angle_gamma   90.00
#
_symmetry.space_group_name_H-M   'P 1'
#
loop_
_entity.id
_entity.type
_entity.pdbx_description
1 polymer ?
#
loop_
_entity_poly.entity_id
_entity_poly.type
_entity_poly.pdbx_seq_one_letter_code
_entity_poly.pdbx_strand_id
1 'polypeptide(L)'
;MCVLFGLAACTRHVSLDSIALPPDSAVNDADRFAVITETYISLKDTPGANGIIVNHARRKEIYEVTGTEFVSKDSESELWVHLSGGWLQRSCVELYPSMAKAATAAARLK
;
A
#
# COMPACT_ATOMS: atom_id res chain seq x y z
N MET A 1 -17.51 -46.67 29.87
CA MET A 1 -16.16 -46.11 30.04
C MET A 1 -15.95 -45.15 28.87
N CYS A 2 -16.26 -43.86 29.07
CA CYS A 2 -16.32 -42.87 27.99
C CYS A 2 -14.94 -42.23 27.77
N VAL A 3 -14.53 -42.27 26.50
CA VAL A 3 -13.36 -41.61 25.90
C VAL A 3 -13.52 -40.09 26.00
N LEU A 4 -12.46 -39.36 26.32
CA LEU A 4 -12.31 -37.94 25.95
C LEU A 4 -10.82 -37.60 25.78
N PHE A 5 -10.42 -37.53 24.51
CA PHE A 5 -9.20 -36.90 24.01
C PHE A 5 -9.25 -35.40 24.31
N GLY A 6 -8.23 -34.88 24.99
CA GLY A 6 -8.04 -33.43 25.19
C GLY A 6 -6.72 -32.98 24.58
N LEU A 7 -6.70 -32.79 23.26
CA LEU A 7 -5.61 -32.07 22.59
C LEU A 7 -5.89 -30.57 22.75
N ALA A 8 -5.26 -29.96 23.74
CA ALA A 8 -5.24 -28.50 23.88
C ALA A 8 -4.30 -27.92 22.81
N ALA A 9 -4.86 -27.52 21.67
CA ALA A 9 -4.16 -26.75 20.67
C ALA A 9 -3.99 -25.30 21.18
N CYS A 10 -2.81 -24.97 21.70
CA CYS A 10 -2.41 -23.59 21.95
C CYS A 10 -2.08 -22.92 20.61
N THR A 11 -3.05 -22.26 19.99
CA THR A 11 -2.76 -21.35 18.87
C THR A 11 -2.17 -20.06 19.43
N ARG A 12 -0.84 -19.88 19.28
CA ARG A 12 -0.19 -18.59 19.51
C ARG A 12 -0.65 -17.62 18.41
N HIS A 13 -1.59 -16.75 18.73
CA HIS A 13 -1.90 -15.58 17.91
C HIS A 13 -0.82 -14.53 18.16
N VAL A 14 0.22 -14.53 17.35
CA VAL A 14 1.16 -13.39 17.28
C VAL A 14 0.46 -12.34 16.44
N SER A 15 -0.27 -11.44 17.10
CA SER A 15 -0.72 -10.20 16.48
C SER A 15 0.54 -9.38 16.17
N LEU A 16 0.89 -9.26 14.89
CA LEU A 16 1.91 -8.32 14.46
C LEU A 16 1.27 -6.93 14.58
N ASP A 17 1.72 -6.19 15.61
CA ASP A 17 1.40 -4.78 15.78
C ASP A 17 1.63 -4.04 14.45
N SER A 18 0.67 -3.17 14.11
CA SER A 18 0.76 -2.28 12.96
C SER A 18 2.10 -1.55 12.97
N ILE A 19 2.99 -1.89 12.05
CA ILE A 19 4.30 -1.25 11.93
C ILE A 19 4.07 0.11 11.24
N ALA A 20 3.87 1.15 12.05
CA ALA A 20 3.97 2.52 11.60
C ALA A 20 5.46 2.86 11.45
N LEU A 21 5.95 2.96 10.21
CA LEU A 21 7.32 3.39 9.95
C LEU A 21 7.49 4.85 10.41
N PRO A 22 8.56 5.19 11.14
CA PRO A 22 8.79 6.56 11.55
C PRO A 22 8.98 7.46 10.31
N PRO A 23 8.56 8.73 10.36
CA PRO A 23 8.56 9.63 9.21
C PRO A 23 9.95 9.88 8.61
N ASP A 24 11.01 9.69 9.41
CA ASP A 24 12.42 9.86 9.01
C ASP A 24 13.09 8.53 8.57
N SER A 25 12.28 7.53 8.21
CA SER A 25 12.80 6.28 7.66
C SER A 25 13.44 6.54 6.30
N ALA A 26 14.65 6.02 6.07
CA ALA A 26 15.34 6.11 4.78
C ALA A 26 14.50 5.60 3.58
N VAL A 27 13.46 4.80 3.84
CA VAL A 27 12.45 4.37 2.87
C VAL A 27 11.66 5.56 2.30
N ASN A 28 11.32 6.57 3.10
CA ASN A 28 10.56 7.74 2.64
C ASN A 28 11.35 8.59 1.64
N ASP A 29 12.67 8.71 1.79
CA ASP A 29 13.51 9.48 0.86
C ASP A 29 13.65 8.79 -0.51
N ALA A 30 13.53 7.47 -0.54
CA ALA A 30 13.60 6.68 -1.77
C ALA A 30 12.31 6.71 -2.61
N ASP A 31 11.17 6.96 -1.98
CA ASP A 31 9.82 6.70 -2.52
C ASP A 31 8.93 7.95 -2.56
N ARG A 32 9.50 9.10 -2.91
CA ARG A 32 8.82 10.41 -2.85
C ARG A 32 7.75 10.64 -3.92
N PHE A 33 7.86 9.98 -5.07
CA PHE A 33 6.97 10.17 -6.22
C PHE A 33 6.44 8.83 -6.72
N ALA A 34 5.16 8.78 -7.04
CA ALA A 34 4.49 7.60 -7.60
C ALA A 34 4.06 7.84 -9.04
N VAL A 35 4.36 6.90 -9.94
CA VAL A 35 3.85 6.86 -11.31
C VAL A 35 2.75 5.81 -11.39
N ILE A 36 1.56 6.20 -11.87
CA ILE A 36 0.44 5.28 -12.04
C ILE A 36 0.72 4.31 -13.19
N THR A 37 0.65 3.00 -12.92
CA THR A 37 0.86 1.95 -13.92
C THR A 37 -0.44 1.45 -14.55
N GLU A 38 -1.55 1.51 -13.82
CA GLU A 38 -2.85 1.08 -14.32
C GLU A 38 -3.44 2.05 -15.34
N THR A 39 -4.10 1.53 -16.39
CA THR A 39 -4.73 2.35 -17.44
C THR A 39 -5.68 3.40 -16.87
N TYR A 40 -6.49 3.00 -15.90
CA TYR A 40 -7.45 3.83 -15.19
C TYR A 40 -7.69 3.20 -13.81
N ILE A 41 -7.59 3.99 -12.74
CA ILE A 41 -7.77 3.49 -11.37
C ILE A 41 -8.48 4.52 -10.48
N SER A 42 -9.25 4.03 -9.51
CA SER A 42 -9.91 4.84 -8.49
C SER A 42 -9.05 4.90 -7.22
N LEU A 43 -8.86 6.11 -6.69
CA LEU A 43 -8.20 6.35 -5.42
C LEU A 43 -9.24 6.39 -4.29
N LYS A 44 -8.86 5.85 -3.13
CA LYS A 44 -9.74 5.74 -1.96
C LYS A 44 -9.43 6.79 -0.89
N ASP A 45 -10.40 7.10 -0.04
CA ASP A 45 -10.20 7.95 1.13
C ASP A 45 -9.37 7.29 2.23
N THR A 46 -9.47 5.97 2.33
CA THR A 46 -8.81 5.12 3.33
C THR A 46 -8.23 3.87 2.65
N PRO A 47 -7.11 3.33 3.17
CA PRO A 47 -6.53 2.13 2.62
C PRO A 47 -7.40 0.90 2.95
N GLY A 48 -7.34 -0.11 2.10
CA GLY A 48 -8.05 -1.38 2.28
C GLY A 48 -9.33 -1.53 1.46
N ALA A 49 -10.03 -2.64 1.69
CA ALA A 49 -11.20 -3.02 0.90
C ALA A 49 -12.38 -2.05 1.08
N ASN A 50 -12.56 -1.52 2.29
CA ASN A 50 -13.74 -0.75 2.68
C ASN A 50 -13.66 0.75 2.35
N GLY A 51 -12.53 1.25 1.87
CA GLY A 51 -12.39 2.66 1.51
C GLY A 51 -13.29 3.05 0.34
N ILE A 52 -13.82 4.27 0.40
CA ILE A 52 -14.71 4.83 -0.62
C ILE A 52 -13.90 5.56 -1.70
N ILE A 53 -14.41 5.56 -2.92
CA ILE A 53 -13.75 6.24 -4.05
C ILE A 53 -13.88 7.75 -3.90
N VAL A 54 -12.76 8.45 -3.90
CA VAL A 54 -12.70 9.93 -3.82
C VAL A 54 -12.10 10.59 -5.05
N ASN A 55 -11.29 9.86 -5.82
CA ASN A 55 -10.66 10.39 -7.03
C ASN A 55 -10.38 9.29 -8.05
N HIS A 56 -9.90 9.66 -9.22
CA HIS A 56 -9.43 8.75 -10.26
C HIS A 56 -8.08 9.23 -10.81
N ALA A 57 -7.27 8.29 -11.26
CA ALA A 57 -6.00 8.55 -11.92
C ALA A 57 -5.83 7.66 -13.15
N ARG A 58 -4.94 8.08 -14.05
CA ARG A 58 -4.65 7.40 -15.31
C ARG A 58 -3.19 7.03 -15.40
N ARG A 59 -2.89 6.02 -16.22
CA ARG A 59 -1.52 5.59 -16.52
C ARG A 59 -0.64 6.79 -16.86
N LYS A 60 0.60 6.79 -16.36
CA LYS A 60 1.62 7.85 -16.52
C LYS A 60 1.41 9.11 -15.69
N GLU A 61 0.28 9.29 -15.03
CA GLU A 61 0.15 10.39 -14.06
C GLU A 61 1.14 10.20 -12.92
N ILE A 62 1.63 11.31 -12.37
CA ILE A 62 2.66 11.35 -11.34
C ILE A 62 2.11 12.09 -10.14
N TYR A 63 2.24 11.49 -8.96
CA TYR A 63 1.80 12.06 -7.69
C TYR A 63 2.94 12.09 -6.69
N GLU A 64 2.90 13.03 -5.76
CA GLU A 64 3.72 12.96 -4.56
C GLU A 64 3.17 11.90 -3.61
N VAL A 65 4.06 11.12 -3.01
CA VAL A 65 3.73 10.18 -1.95
C VAL A 65 3.73 10.93 -0.63
N THR A 66 2.60 10.87 0.06
CA THR A 66 2.39 11.53 1.35
C THR A 66 2.47 10.57 2.53
N GLY A 67 2.44 9.25 2.28
CA GLY A 67 2.60 8.22 3.29
C GLY A 67 2.43 6.81 2.76
N THR A 68 2.66 5.82 3.63
CA THR A 68 2.41 4.41 3.35
C THR A 68 1.80 3.73 4.58
N GLU A 69 0.99 2.70 4.36
CA GLU A 69 0.34 1.96 5.44
C GLU A 69 0.22 0.47 5.07
N PHE A 70 0.54 -0.40 6.02
CA PHE A 70 0.28 -1.83 5.91
C PHE A 70 -1.10 -2.14 6.47
N VAL A 71 -2.00 -2.63 5.62
CA VAL A 71 -3.33 -3.09 6.02
C VAL A 71 -3.34 -4.60 6.06
N SER A 72 -3.56 -5.18 7.23
CA SER A 72 -3.74 -6.61 7.38
C SER A 72 -5.14 -7.03 6.94
N LYS A 73 -5.21 -8.05 6.09
CA LYS A 73 -6.45 -8.70 5.67
C LYS A 73 -6.29 -10.20 5.86
N ASP A 74 -7.11 -10.77 6.75
CA ASP A 74 -7.07 -12.17 7.15
C ASP A 74 -5.67 -12.59 7.68
N SER A 75 -4.80 -13.09 6.80
CA SER A 75 -3.42 -13.51 7.08
C SER A 75 -2.37 -12.87 6.17
N GLU A 76 -2.79 -11.98 5.26
CA GLU A 76 -1.93 -11.27 4.33
C GLU A 76 -1.84 -9.79 4.71
N SER A 77 -0.69 -9.17 4.48
CA SER A 77 -0.49 -7.74 4.69
C SER A 77 -0.32 -7.08 3.33
N GLU A 78 -1.18 -6.10 3.04
CA GLU A 78 -1.12 -5.32 1.81
C GLU A 78 -0.51 -3.95 2.11
N LEU A 79 0.48 -3.54 1.30
CA LEU A 79 1.04 -2.19 1.37
C LEU A 79 0.21 -1.23 0.53
N TRP A 80 -0.24 -0.16 1.16
CA TRP A 80 -0.96 0.95 0.55
C TRP A 80 -0.08 2.21 0.55
N VAL A 81 -0.23 3.00 -0.51
CA VAL A 81 0.50 4.26 -0.74
C VAL A 81 -0.52 5.39 -0.74
N HIS A 82 -0.30 6.39 0.11
CA HIS A 82 -1.09 7.60 0.13
C HIS A 82 -0.48 8.59 -0.85
N LEU A 83 -1.29 9.03 -1.80
CA LEU A 83 -0.96 10.06 -2.78
C LEU A 83 -1.74 11.33 -2.43
N SER A 84 -1.33 12.48 -2.99
CA SER A 84 -2.09 13.73 -2.84
C SER A 84 -3.56 13.64 -3.32
N GLY A 85 -3.91 12.61 -4.11
CA GLY A 85 -5.27 12.34 -4.59
C GLY A 85 -6.02 11.21 -3.85
N GLY A 86 -5.42 10.55 -2.85
CA GLY A 86 -6.00 9.42 -2.12
C GLY A 86 -5.11 8.18 -2.07
N TRP A 87 -5.66 7.08 -1.57
CA TRP A 87 -4.95 5.82 -1.33
C TRP A 87 -5.05 4.85 -2.50
N LEU A 88 -3.92 4.19 -2.80
CA LEU A 88 -3.81 3.10 -3.77
C LEU A 88 -2.98 1.93 -3.22
N GLN A 89 -3.22 0.73 -3.73
CA GLN A 89 -2.33 -0.40 -3.47
C GLN A 89 -0.97 -0.15 -4.11
N ARG A 90 0.11 -0.56 -3.44
CA ARG A 90 1.49 -0.40 -3.91
C ARG A 90 1.73 -1.03 -5.28
N SER A 91 1.00 -2.06 -5.66
CA SER A 91 1.10 -2.73 -6.97
C SER A 91 0.67 -1.85 -8.14
N CYS A 92 -0.20 -0.86 -7.91
CA CYS A 92 -0.75 0.01 -8.94
C CYS A 92 0.14 1.23 -9.26
N VAL A 93 1.29 1.33 -8.60
CA VAL A 93 2.23 2.44 -8.74
C VAL A 93 3.68 1.96 -8.79
N GLU A 94 4.52 2.71 -9.50
CA GLU A 94 5.97 2.62 -9.37
C GLU A 94 6.48 3.82 -8.59
N LEU A 95 7.35 3.59 -7.59
CA LEU A 95 7.87 4.63 -6.70
C LEU A 95 9.27 5.07 -7.13
N TYR A 96 9.54 6.37 -7.00
CA TYR A 96 10.77 7.02 -7.43
C TYR A 96 11.20 8.10 -6.44
N PRO A 97 12.52 8.31 -6.25
CA PRO A 97 13.02 9.27 -5.27
C PRO A 97 12.94 10.73 -5.76
N SER A 98 12.70 10.94 -7.06
CA SER A 98 12.64 12.29 -7.63
C SER A 98 11.67 12.39 -8.80
N MET A 99 11.10 13.59 -8.96
CA MET A 99 10.21 13.93 -10.07
C MET A 99 10.84 13.66 -11.43
N ALA A 100 12.14 13.93 -11.60
CA ALA A 100 12.85 13.68 -12.86
C ALA A 100 12.88 12.19 -13.25
N LYS A 101 13.10 11.30 -12.26
CA LYS A 101 13.06 9.85 -12.49
C LYS A 101 11.64 9.37 -12.77
N ALA A 102 10.66 9.83 -12.00
CA ALA A 102 9.25 9.52 -12.21
C ALA A 102 8.78 9.95 -13.62
N ALA A 103 9.13 11.17 -14.06
CA ALA A 103 8.80 11.68 -15.38
C ALA A 103 9.44 10.84 -16.50
N THR A 104 10.70 10.43 -16.31
CA THR A 104 11.38 9.55 -17.27
C THR A 104 10.68 8.19 -17.38
N ALA A 105 10.24 7.61 -16.26
CA ALA A 105 9.51 6.35 -16.24
C ALA A 105 8.12 6.49 -16.90
N ALA A 106 7.37 7.53 -16.55
CA ALA A 106 6.07 7.87 -17.15
C ALA A 106 6.15 7.96 -18.67
N ALA A 107 7.19 8.61 -19.21
CA ALA A 107 7.42 8.71 -20.65
C ALA A 107 7.71 7.35 -21.33
N ARG A 108 8.33 6.41 -20.60
CA ARG A 108 8.73 5.09 -21.11
C ARG A 108 7.64 4.01 -21.00
N LEU A 109 6.62 4.22 -20.16
CA LEU A 109 5.46 3.33 -20.07
C LEU A 109 4.79 3.26 -21.44
N LYS A 110 4.70 2.05 -22.02
CA LYS A 110 4.01 1.80 -23.29
C LYS A 110 2.50 1.94 -23.13
#